data_AF-A0A960RF16-F1
#
_entry.id   AF-A0A960RF16-F1
#
_cell.length_a   1.000
_cell.length_b   1.000
_cell.length_c   1.000
_cell.angle_alpha   90.00
_cell.angle_beta   90.00
_cell.angle_gamma   90.00
#
_symmetry.space_group_name_H-M   'P 1'
#
loop_
_entity.id
_entity.type
_entity.pdbx_description
1 polymer ?
#
loop_
_entity_poly.entity_id
_entity_poly.type
_entity_poly.pdbx_seq_one_letter_code
_entity_poly.pdbx_strand_id
1 'polypeptide(L)'
;LGVLPFVLFPFVWLGPLWLIEGWRCVTNQVPLVIGSGRVQRPRLALMMLAGLLCGVCWELWNAHSLARWIYHIPYAGRFYLFEMPLAGYAGYLPFGLQCIGLIGLLEARFVQR
;
A
#
# COMPACT_ATOMS: atom_id res chain seq x y z
N LEU A 1 1.61 -4.43 -16.59
CA LEU A 1 0.20 -4.39 -16.13
C LEU A 1 -0.79 -4.56 -17.28
N GLY A 2 -0.70 -3.77 -18.36
CA GLY A 2 -1.65 -3.87 -19.49
C GLY A 2 -1.64 -5.18 -20.30
N VAL A 3 -0.54 -5.96 -20.25
CA VAL A 3 -0.40 -7.21 -21.05
C VAL A 3 -1.08 -8.42 -20.40
N LEU A 4 -1.03 -8.51 -19.06
CA LEU A 4 -1.62 -9.62 -18.28
C LEU A 4 -2.41 -9.06 -17.08
N PRO A 5 -3.51 -8.31 -17.33
CA PRO A 5 -4.22 -7.59 -16.28
C PRO A 5 -4.84 -8.53 -15.23
N PHE A 6 -5.29 -9.72 -15.65
CA PHE A 6 -5.91 -10.70 -14.74
C PHE A 6 -4.91 -11.39 -13.81
N VAL A 7 -3.60 -11.31 -14.09
CA VAL A 7 -2.54 -11.95 -13.28
C VAL A 7 -1.73 -10.92 -12.51
N LEU A 8 -1.38 -9.80 -13.16
CA LEU A 8 -0.45 -8.82 -12.60
C LEU A 8 -1.13 -7.73 -11.76
N PHE A 9 -2.47 -7.71 -11.64
CA PHE A 9 -3.17 -6.69 -10.86
C PHE A 9 -2.68 -6.55 -9.39
N PRO A 10 -2.26 -7.60 -8.65
CA PRO A 10 -1.80 -7.43 -7.28
C PRO A 10 -0.51 -6.59 -7.17
N PHE A 11 0.29 -6.56 -8.25
CA PHE A 11 1.53 -5.80 -8.29
C PHE A 11 1.30 -4.29 -8.29
N VAL A 12 0.10 -3.81 -8.60
CA VAL A 12 -0.26 -2.39 -8.41
C VAL A 12 -0.09 -2.00 -6.93
N TRP A 13 -0.43 -2.91 -6.02
CA TRP A 13 -0.33 -2.68 -4.58
C TRP A 13 0.99 -3.17 -3.99
N LEU A 14 1.54 -4.29 -4.43
CA LEU A 14 2.76 -4.86 -3.83
C LEU A 14 4.06 -4.38 -4.50
N GLY A 15 4.01 -4.06 -5.78
CA GLY A 15 5.19 -3.70 -6.57
C GLY A 15 5.96 -2.51 -5.99
N PRO A 16 5.32 -1.37 -5.70
CA PRO A 16 6.02 -0.22 -5.11
C PRO A 16 6.66 -0.55 -3.75
N LEU A 17 5.99 -1.35 -2.92
CA LEU A 17 6.55 -1.78 -1.63
C LEU A 17 7.83 -2.60 -1.84
N TRP A 18 7.83 -3.56 -2.76
CA TRP A 18 9.02 -4.35 -3.08
C TRP A 18 10.15 -3.52 -3.67
N LEU A 19 9.84 -2.50 -4.48
CA LEU A 19 10.84 -1.59 -5.01
C LEU A 19 11.50 -0.77 -3.88
N ILE A 20 10.71 -0.26 -2.93
CA ILE A 20 11.21 0.47 -1.76
C ILE A 20 12.10 -0.44 -0.90
N GLU A 21 11.64 -1.65 -0.60
CA GLU A 21 12.41 -2.64 0.18
C GLU A 21 13.70 -3.04 -0.53
N GLY A 22 13.63 -3.33 -1.83
CA GLY A 22 14.81 -3.68 -2.64
C GLY A 22 15.82 -2.53 -2.69
N TRP A 23 15.35 -1.29 -2.84
CA TRP A 23 16.22 -0.12 -2.81
C TRP A 23 16.92 0.02 -1.45
N ARG A 24 16.19 -0.18 -0.35
CA ARG A 24 16.76 -0.16 1.00
C ARG A 24 17.85 -1.23 1.15
N CYS A 25 17.60 -2.46 0.70
CA CYS A 25 18.60 -3.52 0.70
C CYS A 25 19.87 -3.14 -0.06
N VAL A 26 19.73 -2.64 -1.30
CA VAL A 26 20.88 -2.29 -2.16
C VAL A 26 21.67 -1.08 -1.62
N THR A 27 21.02 -0.21 -0.85
CA THR A 27 21.66 0.95 -0.20
C THR A 27 22.12 0.69 1.24
N ASN A 28 22.20 -0.57 1.66
CA ASN A 28 22.57 -0.99 3.02
C ASN A 28 21.72 -0.36 4.13
N GLN A 29 20.49 0.05 3.82
CA GLN A 29 19.50 0.45 4.81
C GLN A 29 18.76 -0.78 5.32
N VAL A 30 18.35 -0.74 6.59
CA VAL A 30 17.57 -1.84 7.18
C VAL A 30 16.22 -1.95 6.44
N PRO A 31 15.87 -3.11 5.86
CA PRO A 31 14.58 -3.31 5.19
C PRO A 31 13.44 -3.18 6.20
N LEU A 32 12.33 -2.57 5.79
CA LEU A 32 11.29 -2.14 6.70
C LEU A 32 10.43 -3.30 7.20
N VAL A 33 10.08 -4.24 6.33
CA VAL A 33 9.32 -5.46 6.69
C VAL A 33 10.24 -6.59 7.13
N ILE A 34 11.26 -6.92 6.33
CA ILE A 34 12.14 -8.08 6.57
C ILE A 34 13.10 -7.83 7.74
N GLY A 35 13.59 -6.59 7.89
CA GLY A 35 14.44 -6.18 9.01
C GLY A 35 13.67 -5.87 10.29
N SER A 36 12.34 -6.04 10.30
CA SER A 36 11.53 -5.68 11.46
C SER A 36 11.68 -6.68 12.62
N GLY A 37 12.39 -6.25 13.67
CA GLY A 37 12.41 -6.96 14.95
C GLY A 37 11.04 -6.96 15.63
N ARG A 38 10.86 -7.81 16.65
CA ARG A 38 9.60 -7.90 17.44
C ARG A 38 9.09 -6.53 17.92
N VAL A 39 9.99 -5.61 18.27
CA VAL A 39 9.69 -4.26 18.76
C VAL A 39 9.05 -3.37 17.69
N GLN A 40 9.36 -3.59 16.41
CA GLN A 40 8.91 -2.72 15.31
C GLN A 40 7.60 -3.20 14.67
N ARG A 41 7.21 -4.47 14.89
CA ARG A 41 5.97 -5.05 14.35
C ARG A 41 4.69 -4.28 14.73
N PRO A 42 4.51 -3.80 15.98
CA PRO A 42 3.35 -2.99 16.32
C PRO A 42 3.29 -1.68 15.51
N ARG A 43 4.46 -1.05 15.28
CA ARG A 43 4.54 0.15 14.44
C ARG A 43 4.12 -0.16 13.01
N LEU A 44 4.58 -1.26 12.42
CA LEU A 44 4.18 -1.66 11.07
C LEU A 44 2.67 -1.93 10.98
N ALA A 45 2.11 -2.64 11.97
CA ALA A 45 0.68 -2.90 12.04
C ALA A 45 -0.13 -1.60 12.14
N LEU A 46 0.34 -0.62 12.93
CA LEU A 46 -0.27 0.71 13.01
C LEU A 46 -0.23 1.44 11.65
N MET A 47 0.87 1.35 10.90
CA MET A 47 0.95 1.97 9.57
C MET A 47 0.01 1.30 8.58
N MET A 48 -0.10 -0.03 8.61
CA MET A 48 -1.07 -0.78 7.80
C MET A 48 -2.51 -0.39 8.15
N LEU A 49 -2.83 -0.26 9.45
CA LEU A 49 -4.14 0.17 9.92
C LEU A 49 -4.44 1.63 9.50
N ALA A 50 -3.47 2.53 9.62
CA ALA A 50 -3.60 3.90 9.16
C ALA A 50 -3.86 3.97 7.65
N GLY A 51 -3.15 3.14 6.86
CA GLY A 51 -3.41 2.97 5.43
C GLY A 51 -4.83 2.48 5.16
N LEU A 52 -5.31 1.47 5.89
CA LEU A 52 -6.68 0.96 5.78
C LEU A 52 -7.73 2.04 6.10
N LEU A 53 -7.56 2.78 7.20
CA LEU A 53 -8.47 3.87 7.57
C LEU A 53 -8.48 4.98 6.51
N CYS A 54 -7.31 5.32 5.96
CA CYS A 54 -7.21 6.25 4.84
C CYS A 54 -7.99 5.75 3.61
N GLY A 55 -7.89 4.45 3.30
CA GLY A 55 -8.69 3.82 2.25
C GLY A 55 -10.19 3.87 2.49
N VAL A 56 -10.65 3.70 3.73
CA VAL A 56 -12.07 3.87 4.09
C VAL A 56 -12.52 5.32 3.90
N CYS A 57 -11.73 6.31 4.33
CA CYS A 57 -12.03 7.70 4.09
C CYS A 57 -12.09 8.03 2.59
N TRP A 58 -11.15 7.48 1.81
CA TRP A 58 -11.15 7.60 0.36
C TRP A 58 -12.45 7.10 -0.26
N GLU A 59 -12.92 5.90 0.12
CA GLU A 59 -14.17 5.34 -0.39
C GLU A 59 -15.40 6.16 0.03
N LEU A 60 -15.40 6.71 1.24
CA LEU A 60 -16.46 7.60 1.70
C LEU A 60 -16.56 8.86 0.83
N TRP A 61 -15.43 9.47 0.50
CA TRP A 61 -15.37 10.64 -0.39
C TRP A 61 -15.69 10.27 -1.84
N ASN A 62 -15.21 9.11 -2.29
CA ASN A 62 -15.46 8.59 -3.63
C ASN A 62 -16.97 8.40 -3.89
N ALA A 63 -17.69 7.85 -2.90
CA ALA A 63 -19.13 7.64 -2.98
C ALA A 63 -19.95 8.94 -3.12
N HIS A 64 -19.42 10.07 -2.63
CA HIS A 64 -20.08 11.39 -2.70
C HIS A 64 -19.55 12.27 -3.84
N SER A 65 -18.63 11.77 -4.67
CA SER A 65 -18.03 12.52 -5.76
C SER A 65 -18.89 12.45 -7.04
N LEU A 66 -18.99 13.57 -7.77
CA LEU A 66 -19.57 13.61 -9.11
C LEU A 66 -18.80 12.72 -10.10
N ALA A 67 -17.47 12.70 -9.96
CA ALA A 67 -16.58 11.81 -10.69
C ALA A 67 -16.06 10.74 -9.71
N ARG A 68 -16.71 9.58 -9.71
CA ARG A 68 -16.36 8.46 -8.84
C ARG A 68 -15.50 7.42 -9.56
N TRP A 69 -14.61 6.81 -8.81
CA TRP A 69 -13.85 5.64 -9.19
C TRP A 69 -14.73 4.40 -9.05
N ILE A 70 -14.85 3.64 -10.13
CA ILE A 70 -15.56 2.36 -10.17
C ILE A 70 -14.51 1.27 -10.37
N TYR A 71 -14.41 0.36 -9.40
CA TYR A 71 -13.33 -0.61 -9.35
C TYR A 71 -13.72 -1.93 -10.02
N HIS A 72 -12.90 -2.36 -10.97
CA HIS A 72 -12.99 -3.70 -11.55
C HIS A 72 -11.77 -4.51 -11.13
N ILE A 73 -11.93 -5.32 -10.07
CA ILE A 73 -10.87 -6.19 -9.57
C ILE A 73 -11.14 -7.62 -10.04
N PRO A 74 -10.23 -8.22 -10.84
CA PRO A 74 -10.36 -9.61 -11.28
C PRO A 74 -10.60 -10.57 -10.12
N TYR A 75 -11.56 -11.49 -10.28
CA TYR A 75 -11.91 -12.56 -9.31
C TYR A 75 -12.43 -12.11 -7.94
N ALA A 76 -12.44 -10.81 -7.66
CA ALA A 76 -12.74 -10.24 -6.36
C ALA A 76 -14.06 -9.45 -6.34
N GLY A 77 -14.90 -9.56 -7.36
CA GLY A 77 -16.14 -8.79 -7.49
C GLY A 77 -17.29 -9.25 -6.57
N ARG A 78 -17.02 -9.45 -5.29
CA ARG A 78 -17.99 -9.87 -4.25
C ARG A 78 -17.76 -9.09 -2.96
N PHE A 79 -18.79 -9.01 -2.12
CA PHE A 79 -18.77 -8.31 -0.82
C PHE A 79 -18.32 -6.85 -0.95
N TYR A 80 -19.10 -6.04 -1.65
CA TYR A 80 -18.80 -4.63 -1.84
C TYR A 80 -19.09 -3.83 -0.58
N LEU A 81 -18.15 -2.94 -0.26
CA LEU A 81 -18.35 -1.85 0.69
C LEU A 81 -18.11 -0.57 -0.12
N PHE A 82 -19.14 0.26 -0.27
CA PHE A 82 -19.16 1.32 -1.29
C PHE A 82 -18.93 0.76 -2.70
N GLU A 83 -18.05 1.39 -3.50
CA GLU A 83 -17.74 0.99 -4.88
C GLU A 83 -16.62 -0.05 -4.96
N MET A 84 -15.97 -0.37 -3.84
CA MET A 84 -14.81 -1.26 -3.80
C MET A 84 -15.17 -2.61 -3.16
N PRO A 85 -14.77 -3.75 -3.76
CA PRO A 85 -14.94 -5.04 -3.12
C PRO A 85 -14.03 -5.16 -1.90
N LEU A 86 -14.46 -5.93 -0.89
CA LEU A 86 -13.72 -6.08 0.37
C LEU A 86 -12.26 -6.52 0.17
N ALA A 87 -12.01 -7.42 -0.79
CA ALA A 87 -10.66 -7.85 -1.13
C ALA A 87 -9.77 -6.71 -1.67
N GLY A 88 -10.37 -5.69 -2.29
CA GLY A 88 -9.65 -4.49 -2.71
C GLY A 88 -9.04 -3.74 -1.53
N TYR A 89 -9.73 -3.68 -0.39
CA TYR A 89 -9.22 -2.98 0.80
C TYR A 89 -7.92 -3.57 1.34
N ALA A 90 -7.61 -4.83 1.03
CA ALA A 90 -6.33 -5.44 1.39
C ALA A 90 -5.14 -4.70 0.76
N GLY A 91 -5.34 -3.98 -0.36
CA GLY A 91 -4.32 -3.13 -0.97
C GLY A 91 -3.92 -1.92 -0.13
N TYR A 92 -4.82 -1.40 0.71
CA TYR A 92 -4.51 -0.29 1.60
C TYR A 92 -3.53 -0.66 2.72
N LEU A 93 -3.42 -1.95 3.05
CA LEU A 93 -2.46 -2.45 4.03
C LEU A 93 -0.99 -2.25 3.59
N PRO A 94 -0.53 -2.79 2.45
CA PRO A 94 0.81 -2.51 1.94
C PRO A 94 0.99 -1.05 1.55
N PHE A 95 -0.07 -0.31 1.19
CA PHE A 95 0.01 1.13 0.94
C PHE A 95 0.49 1.90 2.18
N GLY A 96 -0.04 1.59 3.37
CA GLY A 96 0.44 2.18 4.62
C GLY A 96 1.95 1.93 4.86
N LEU A 97 2.44 0.73 4.51
CA LEU A 97 3.86 0.39 4.59
C LEU A 97 4.70 1.15 3.55
N GLN A 98 4.18 1.36 2.35
CA GLN A 98 4.84 2.17 1.32
C GLN A 98 5.04 3.59 1.78
N CYS A 99 4.04 4.20 2.42
CA CYS A 99 4.14 5.57 2.91
C CYS A 99 5.31 5.73 3.91
N ILE A 100 5.39 4.87 4.92
CA ILE A 100 6.49 4.95 5.90
C ILE A 100 7.84 4.59 5.27
N GLY A 101 7.88 3.64 4.34
CA GLY A 101 9.09 3.27 3.61
C GLY A 101 9.62 4.42 2.76
N LEU A 102 8.73 5.13 2.07
CA LEU A 102 9.06 6.31 1.26
C LEU A 102 9.54 7.47 2.14
N ILE A 103 8.87 7.74 3.27
CA ILE A 103 9.32 8.75 4.23
C ILE A 103 10.75 8.45 4.68
N GLY A 104 11.04 7.22 5.09
CA GLY A 104 12.39 6.84 5.51
C GLY A 104 13.43 6.96 4.39
N LEU A 105 13.05 6.76 3.12
CA LEU A 105 13.94 7.01 1.98
C LEU A 105 14.22 8.50 1.77
N LEU A 106 13.20 9.35 1.93
CA LEU A 106 13.35 10.80 1.81
C LEU A 106 14.22 11.36 2.93
N GLU A 107 13.97 10.98 4.18
CA GLU A 107 14.77 11.39 5.34
C GLU A 107 16.25 11.03 5.17
N ALA A 108 16.54 9.81 4.71
CA ALA A 108 17.91 9.38 4.44
C ALA A 108 18.64 10.24 3.39
N ARG A 109 17.90 10.83 2.44
CA ARG A 109 18.48 11.73 1.42
C ARG A 109 18.70 13.15 1.91
N PHE A 110 17.87 13.63 2.83
CA PHE A 110 18.00 14.99 3.37
C PHE A 110 19.05 15.10 4.48
N VAL A 111 19.27 14.04 5.27
CA VAL A 111 20.30 14.03 6.33
C VAL A 111 21.73 13.88 5.77
N GLN A 112 21.88 13.40 4.54
CA GLN A 112 23.19 13.27 3.87
C GLN A 112 23.63 14.51 3.09
N ARG A 113 22.90 15.63 3.17
CA ARG A 113 23.32 16.94 2.64
C ARG A 113 23.60 17.90 3.78
#